data_AF-A0A3N6BJG3-F1
#
_entry.id   AF-A0A3N6BJG3-F1
#
_cell.length_a   1.000
_cell.length_b   1.000
_cell.length_c   1.000
_cell.angle_alpha   90.00
_cell.angle_beta   90.00
_cell.angle_gamma   90.00
#
_symmetry.space_group_name_H-M   'P 1'
#
loop_
_entity.id
_entity.type
_entity.pdbx_description
1 polymer ?
#
loop_
_entity_poly.entity_id
_entity_poly.type
_entity_poly.pdbx_seq_one_letter_code
_entity_poly.pdbx_strand_id
1 'polypeptide(L)'
;MKSLFRLLPVVLIASFTQISAGQNLEQKVDPRWLPWVGAWTLVPDSDYVNSAAQVTPPTVFLAPTEDGQSVRVTVAGTEAGGQDVLRPDGVRAAVTPFGCQGTREMTWSSDGLRLFSHSDLTCNGVQRKLTGIMLLDRRRHWIDIQVVETGQNPGVWIRRYRPAGSLPPAVMPPAQAASLAITANAARVRVARLPLDPDDVIEALDRVGSNALEAML
;
A
#
# COMPACT_ATOMS: atom_id res chain seq x y z
N MET A 1 -69.68 30.44 -39.18
CA MET A 1 -68.60 31.35 -38.72
C MET A 1 -68.17 30.95 -37.32
N LYS A 2 -66.85 30.97 -37.06
CA LYS A 2 -66.12 30.71 -35.80
C LYS A 2 -65.92 29.22 -35.47
N SER A 3 -64.76 28.73 -35.05
CA SER A 3 -63.34 29.12 -35.18
C SER A 3 -62.55 27.89 -34.70
N LEU A 4 -61.48 27.50 -35.39
CA LEU A 4 -60.57 26.44 -35.00
C LEU A 4 -59.70 26.91 -33.83
N PHE A 5 -59.59 26.12 -32.76
CA PHE A 5 -58.51 26.26 -31.78
C PHE A 5 -57.80 24.90 -31.63
N ARG A 6 -56.68 24.75 -32.36
CA ARG A 6 -55.70 23.69 -32.13
C ARG A 6 -54.86 24.09 -30.92
N LEU A 7 -54.95 23.34 -29.83
CA LEU A 7 -54.00 23.44 -28.72
C LEU A 7 -52.84 22.47 -28.99
N LEU A 8 -51.64 23.01 -29.22
CA LEU A 8 -50.39 22.24 -29.20
C LEU A 8 -50.04 21.89 -27.75
N PRO A 9 -49.59 20.67 -27.44
CA PRO A 9 -48.97 20.38 -26.16
C PRO A 9 -47.53 20.93 -26.15
N VAL A 10 -47.26 21.85 -25.22
CA VAL A 10 -45.90 22.30 -24.88
C VAL A 10 -45.21 21.16 -24.15
N VAL A 11 -44.22 20.52 -24.78
CA VAL A 11 -43.34 19.53 -24.14
C VAL A 11 -42.24 20.30 -23.41
N LEU A 12 -42.33 20.37 -22.08
CA LEU A 12 -41.23 20.81 -21.22
C LEU A 12 -40.18 19.69 -21.14
N ILE A 13 -39.04 19.87 -21.81
CA ILE A 13 -37.88 19.01 -21.65
C ILE A 13 -37.12 19.51 -20.42
N ALA A 14 -37.31 18.84 -19.28
CA ALA A 14 -36.47 19.06 -18.11
C ALA A 14 -35.09 18.45 -18.37
N SER A 15 -34.10 19.30 -18.63
CA SER A 15 -32.70 18.91 -18.74
C SER A 15 -32.19 18.45 -17.36
N PHE A 16 -32.16 17.14 -17.13
CA PHE A 16 -31.41 16.58 -16.01
C PHE A 16 -29.92 16.75 -16.31
N THR A 17 -29.27 17.69 -15.62
CA THR A 17 -27.81 17.72 -15.51
C THR A 17 -27.39 16.45 -14.77
N GLN A 18 -26.90 15.46 -15.51
CA GLN A 18 -26.22 14.32 -14.92
C GLN A 18 -24.94 14.85 -14.24
N ILE A 19 -24.99 14.98 -12.91
CA ILE A 19 -23.77 15.08 -12.11
C ILE A 19 -23.06 13.75 -12.33
N SER A 20 -22.02 13.76 -13.16
CA SER A 20 -21.11 12.62 -13.28
C SER A 20 -20.52 12.39 -11.90
N ALA A 21 -21.01 11.37 -11.20
CA ALA A 21 -20.40 10.86 -9.99
C ALA A 21 -18.97 10.49 -10.39
N GLY A 22 -17.98 11.21 -9.85
CA GLY A 22 -16.59 10.78 -9.93
C GLY A 22 -16.55 9.33 -9.48
N GLN A 23 -16.06 8.44 -10.35
CA GLN A 23 -16.04 7.01 -10.08
C GLN A 23 -15.38 6.80 -8.70
N ASN A 24 -16.12 6.14 -7.78
CA ASN A 24 -15.63 5.87 -6.43
C ASN A 24 -14.39 4.99 -6.53
N LEU A 25 -13.20 5.60 -6.43
CA LEU A 25 -11.92 4.88 -6.42
C LEU A 25 -11.97 3.72 -5.42
N GLU A 26 -12.64 3.92 -4.27
CA GLU A 26 -12.88 2.91 -3.24
C GLU A 26 -13.50 1.61 -3.75
N GLN A 27 -14.39 1.66 -4.74
CA GLN A 27 -15.03 0.46 -5.31
C GLN A 27 -14.11 -0.29 -6.29
N LYS A 28 -13.03 0.36 -6.73
CA LYS A 28 -12.05 -0.19 -7.67
C LYS A 28 -10.82 -0.78 -6.99
N VAL A 29 -10.47 -0.30 -5.79
CA VAL A 29 -9.30 -0.79 -5.04
C VAL A 29 -9.50 -2.26 -4.68
N ASP A 30 -8.52 -3.11 -4.98
CA ASP A 30 -8.44 -4.47 -4.48
C ASP A 30 -8.60 -4.43 -2.94
N PRO A 31 -9.62 -5.10 -2.37
CA PRO A 31 -9.87 -5.06 -0.93
C PRO A 31 -8.67 -5.45 -0.06
N ARG A 32 -7.74 -6.25 -0.58
CA ARG A 32 -6.50 -6.64 0.11
C ARG A 32 -5.53 -5.47 0.32
N TRP A 33 -5.61 -4.44 -0.52
CA TRP A 33 -4.82 -3.21 -0.36
C TRP A 33 -5.39 -2.26 0.70
N LEU A 34 -6.69 -2.30 0.99
CA LEU A 34 -7.36 -1.34 1.88
C LEU A 34 -6.69 -1.19 3.26
N PRO A 35 -6.25 -2.25 3.96
CA PRO A 35 -5.55 -2.11 5.25
C PRO A 35 -4.25 -1.31 5.16
N TRP A 36 -3.62 -1.24 3.98
CA TRP A 36 -2.33 -0.61 3.78
C TRP A 36 -2.44 0.86 3.37
N VAL A 37 -3.58 1.29 2.83
CA VAL A 37 -3.73 2.61 2.20
C VAL A 37 -3.82 3.75 3.22
N GLY A 38 -2.85 4.65 3.25
CA GLY A 38 -2.83 5.82 4.15
C GLY A 38 -1.43 6.37 4.40
N ALA A 39 -1.32 7.24 5.40
CA ALA A 39 -0.03 7.73 5.90
C ALA A 39 0.50 6.83 7.01
N TRP A 40 1.81 6.61 7.02
CA TRP A 40 2.52 5.69 7.90
C TRP A 40 3.81 6.33 8.41
N THR A 41 4.00 6.45 9.72
CA THR A 41 5.24 6.99 10.29
C THR A 41 6.10 5.86 10.82
N LEU A 42 7.38 5.83 10.46
CA LEU A 42 8.33 4.85 10.99
C LEU A 42 8.36 4.94 12.53
N VAL A 43 8.30 3.80 13.19
CA VAL A 43 8.52 3.64 14.63
C VAL A 43 10.02 3.38 14.79
N PRO A 44 10.78 4.32 15.40
CA PRO A 44 12.20 4.10 15.67
C PRO A 44 12.38 2.91 16.61
N ASP A 45 13.34 2.04 16.32
CA ASP A 45 13.84 1.10 17.33
C ASP A 45 14.73 1.85 18.34
N SER A 46 14.89 1.30 19.55
CA SER A 46 15.64 1.94 20.64
C SER A 46 17.07 2.35 20.27
N ASP A 47 17.70 1.63 19.32
CA ASP A 47 19.05 1.92 18.84
C ASP A 47 19.11 3.15 17.92
N TYR A 48 18.01 3.48 17.24
CA TYR A 48 17.87 4.69 16.42
C TYR A 48 17.76 5.94 17.30
N VAL A 49 17.09 5.82 18.45
CA VAL A 49 16.83 6.94 19.37
C VAL A 49 18.13 7.45 20.03
N ASN A 50 19.10 6.56 20.26
CA ASN A 50 20.37 6.91 20.91
C ASN A 50 21.36 7.71 20.03
N SER A 51 21.18 7.71 18.71
CA SER A 51 22.07 8.43 17.76
C SER A 51 21.42 9.66 17.12
N ALA A 52 20.10 9.79 17.18
CA ALA A 52 19.33 10.74 16.38
C ALA A 52 18.32 11.57 17.20
N ALA A 53 18.74 12.14 18.35
CA ALA A 53 17.89 12.88 19.28
C ALA A 53 17.09 14.08 18.70
N GLN A 54 17.14 14.34 17.39
CA GLN A 54 16.37 15.38 16.70
C GLN A 54 15.79 14.97 15.32
N VAL A 55 15.84 13.70 14.91
CA VAL A 55 15.33 13.31 13.59
C VAL A 55 13.86 12.89 13.67
N THR A 56 12.98 13.67 13.04
CA THR A 56 11.57 13.29 12.84
C THR A 56 11.52 12.02 11.99
N PRO A 57 10.88 10.92 12.47
CA PRO A 57 10.82 9.68 11.71
C PRO A 57 10.12 9.90 10.36
N PRO A 58 10.60 9.28 9.26
CA PRO A 58 10.02 9.48 7.95
C PRO A 58 8.56 9.02 7.93
N THR A 59 7.74 9.77 7.18
CA THR A 59 6.36 9.38 6.88
C THR A 59 6.27 8.89 5.44
N VAL A 60 5.64 7.73 5.25
CA VAL A 60 5.42 7.05 3.98
C VAL A 60 3.93 7.10 3.65
N PHE A 61 3.60 7.31 2.39
CA PHE A 61 2.23 7.29 1.89
C PHE A 61 2.03 6.10 0.98
N LEU A 62 1.00 5.29 1.26
CA LEU A 62 0.55 4.21 0.39
C LEU A 62 -0.78 4.63 -0.22
N ALA A 63 -0.78 4.90 -1.52
CA ALA A 63 -1.96 5.32 -2.27
C ALA A 63 -2.27 4.33 -3.39
N PRO A 64 -3.54 3.95 -3.63
CA PRO A 64 -3.89 3.10 -4.76
C PRO A 64 -3.44 3.72 -6.08
N THR A 65 -2.99 2.89 -7.00
CA THR A 65 -2.84 3.27 -8.40
C THR A 65 -4.20 3.40 -9.08
N GLU A 66 -4.24 4.04 -10.25
CA GLU A 66 -5.50 4.28 -10.98
C GLU A 66 -6.24 2.99 -11.32
N ASP A 67 -5.53 1.88 -11.54
CA ASP A 67 -6.10 0.56 -11.80
C ASP A 67 -6.70 -0.12 -10.55
N GLY A 68 -6.42 0.38 -9.35
CA GLY A 68 -6.83 -0.19 -8.07
C GLY A 68 -6.14 -1.50 -7.68
N GLN A 69 -5.22 -2.02 -8.49
CA GLN A 69 -4.58 -3.33 -8.28
C GLN A 69 -3.23 -3.24 -7.56
N SER A 70 -2.63 -2.04 -7.54
CA SER A 70 -1.34 -1.78 -6.92
C SER A 70 -1.44 -0.59 -5.96
N VAL A 71 -0.39 -0.38 -5.18
CA VAL A 71 -0.21 0.87 -4.43
C VAL A 71 1.10 1.55 -4.83
N ARG A 72 1.03 2.86 -4.99
CA ARG A 72 2.20 3.73 -5.08
C ARG A 72 2.66 4.05 -3.67
N VAL A 73 3.96 3.93 -3.45
CA VAL A 73 4.63 4.27 -2.21
C VAL A 73 5.45 5.54 -2.44
N THR A 74 5.22 6.57 -1.62
CA THR A 74 6.00 7.81 -1.63
C THR A 74 6.45 8.16 -0.23
N VAL A 75 7.55 8.91 -0.12
CA VAL A 75 8.05 9.40 1.17
C VAL A 75 7.79 10.91 1.28
N ALA A 76 7.36 11.35 2.45
CA ALA A 76 7.16 12.77 2.72
C ALA A 76 8.48 13.55 2.56
N GLY A 77 8.45 14.64 1.81
CA GLY A 77 9.62 15.50 1.60
C GLY A 77 10.62 14.98 0.55
N THR A 78 10.35 13.89 -0.14
CA THR A 78 11.17 13.43 -1.29
C THR A 78 10.55 13.84 -2.61
N GLU A 79 11.38 14.17 -3.60
CA GLU A 79 10.94 14.47 -4.97
C GLU A 79 10.25 13.26 -5.63
N ALA A 80 9.47 13.50 -6.68
CA ALA A 80 8.65 12.50 -7.37
C ALA A 80 9.46 11.31 -7.97
N GLY A 81 10.78 11.41 -8.10
CA GLY A 81 11.65 10.30 -8.48
C GLY A 81 11.90 9.26 -7.38
N GLY A 82 11.62 9.61 -6.11
CA GLY A 82 11.73 8.73 -4.95
C GLY A 82 10.43 8.00 -4.62
N GLN A 83 9.96 7.15 -5.53
CA GLN A 83 8.74 6.37 -5.34
C GLN A 83 8.94 4.90 -5.67
N ASP A 84 7.99 4.07 -5.25
CA ASP A 84 7.88 2.65 -5.57
C ASP A 84 6.42 2.32 -5.94
N VAL A 85 6.21 1.19 -6.62
CA VAL A 85 4.89 0.64 -6.90
C VAL A 85 4.89 -0.83 -6.49
N LEU A 86 4.04 -1.16 -5.53
CA LEU A 86 3.87 -2.54 -5.05
C LEU A 86 2.74 -3.19 -5.84
N ARG A 87 3.08 -4.21 -6.63
CA ARG A 87 2.17 -4.92 -7.55
C ARG A 87 2.22 -6.43 -7.26
N PRO A 88 1.19 -7.00 -6.62
CA PRO A 88 1.18 -8.36 -6.08
C PRO A 88 0.56 -9.37 -7.05
N ASP A 89 1.01 -9.39 -8.31
CA ASP A 89 0.43 -10.21 -9.38
C ASP A 89 1.23 -11.46 -9.73
N GLY A 90 2.28 -11.78 -8.96
CA GLY A 90 3.13 -12.94 -9.19
C GLY A 90 4.03 -12.83 -10.42
N VAL A 91 4.09 -11.67 -11.08
CA VAL A 91 4.95 -11.48 -12.25
C VAL A 91 6.22 -10.76 -11.84
N ARG A 92 7.36 -11.42 -12.07
CA ARG A 92 8.68 -10.77 -11.96
C ARG A 92 8.83 -9.71 -13.04
N ALA A 93 8.99 -8.47 -12.64
CA ALA A 93 9.13 -7.34 -13.56
C ALA A 93 10.22 -6.37 -13.13
N ALA A 94 10.66 -5.53 -14.07
CA ALA A 94 11.59 -4.45 -13.79
C ALA A 94 10.95 -3.42 -12.85
N VAL A 95 11.72 -2.95 -11.87
CA VAL A 95 11.31 -1.94 -10.89
C VAL A 95 12.46 -0.97 -10.61
N THR A 96 12.11 0.26 -10.21
CA THR A 96 13.10 1.27 -9.84
C THR A 96 12.77 1.94 -8.49
N PRO A 97 12.71 1.16 -7.38
CA PRO A 97 12.23 1.67 -6.11
C PRO A 97 13.24 2.63 -5.48
N PHE A 98 12.82 3.87 -5.23
CA PHE A 98 13.62 4.87 -4.49
C PHE A 98 15.07 5.04 -5.01
N GLY A 99 15.26 4.98 -6.33
CA GLY A 99 16.58 5.13 -6.97
C GLY A 99 17.41 3.84 -7.07
N CYS A 100 16.94 2.71 -6.52
CA CYS A 100 17.45 1.40 -6.89
C CYS A 100 16.90 0.97 -8.27
N GLN A 101 17.52 -0.02 -8.91
CA GLN A 101 17.04 -0.61 -10.16
C GLN A 101 17.20 -2.12 -10.13
N GLY A 102 16.25 -2.86 -10.73
CA GLY A 102 16.37 -4.31 -10.82
C GLY A 102 15.04 -4.96 -11.13
N THR A 103 14.81 -6.16 -10.58
CA THR A 103 13.54 -6.87 -10.74
C THR A 103 12.91 -7.21 -9.40
N ARG A 104 11.58 -7.29 -9.40
CA ARG A 104 10.79 -7.72 -8.24
C ARG A 104 9.61 -8.54 -8.69
N GLU A 105 9.29 -9.55 -7.89
CA GLU A 105 8.05 -10.30 -7.91
C GLU A 105 7.38 -10.14 -6.55
N MET A 106 6.06 -9.97 -6.53
CA MET A 106 5.29 -9.93 -5.28
C MET A 106 4.02 -10.75 -5.42
N THR A 107 3.62 -11.39 -4.33
CA THR A 107 2.40 -12.19 -4.25
C THR A 107 1.74 -12.02 -2.91
N TRP A 108 0.42 -11.92 -2.91
CA TRP A 108 -0.35 -12.09 -1.69
C TRP A 108 -0.16 -13.49 -1.10
N SER A 109 -0.27 -13.60 0.22
CA SER A 109 -0.54 -14.86 0.89
C SER A 109 -1.88 -15.43 0.48
N SER A 110 -2.07 -16.72 0.74
CA SER A 110 -3.30 -17.47 0.49
C SER A 110 -4.55 -16.79 1.08
N ASP A 111 -4.44 -16.23 2.28
CA ASP A 111 -5.50 -15.47 2.98
C ASP A 111 -5.60 -13.99 2.56
N GLY A 112 -4.65 -13.51 1.74
CA GLY A 112 -4.58 -12.12 1.28
C GLY A 112 -4.17 -11.09 2.34
N LEU A 113 -3.65 -11.51 3.50
CA LEU A 113 -3.31 -10.62 4.61
C LEU A 113 -1.82 -10.25 4.69
N ARG A 114 -0.96 -11.00 4.01
CA ARG A 114 0.49 -10.80 3.93
C ARG A 114 0.91 -10.62 2.49
N LEU A 115 1.99 -9.86 2.30
CA LEU A 115 2.57 -9.64 0.98
C LEU A 115 3.99 -10.16 0.97
N PHE A 116 4.24 -11.20 0.18
CA PHE A 116 5.57 -11.76 -0.04
C PHE A 116 6.24 -11.08 -1.21
N SER A 117 7.56 -10.94 -1.16
CA SER A 117 8.35 -10.34 -2.22
C SER A 117 9.70 -11.00 -2.40
N HIS A 118 10.13 -11.09 -3.65
CA HIS A 118 11.48 -11.48 -4.05
C HIS A 118 12.01 -10.40 -4.98
N SER A 119 13.16 -9.81 -4.65
CA SER A 119 13.78 -8.77 -5.46
C SER A 119 15.26 -9.00 -5.67
N ASP A 120 15.73 -8.73 -6.90
CA ASP A 120 17.13 -8.55 -7.23
C ASP A 120 17.32 -7.08 -7.57
N LEU A 121 17.94 -6.30 -6.66
CA LEU A 121 18.08 -4.85 -6.81
C LEU A 121 19.54 -4.42 -6.74
N THR A 122 19.90 -3.44 -7.56
CA THR A 122 21.14 -2.70 -7.48
C THR A 122 20.85 -1.31 -6.95
N CYS A 123 21.42 -0.97 -5.79
CA CYS A 123 21.33 0.38 -5.22
C CYS A 123 22.74 0.91 -4.95
N ASN A 124 23.06 2.09 -5.45
CA ASN A 124 24.39 2.71 -5.35
C ASN A 124 25.51 1.77 -5.83
N GLY A 125 25.28 1.06 -6.93
CA GLY A 125 26.24 0.11 -7.51
C GLY A 125 26.38 -1.23 -6.77
N VAL A 126 25.67 -1.43 -5.65
CA VAL A 126 25.70 -2.66 -4.87
C VAL A 126 24.47 -3.51 -5.17
N GLN A 127 24.69 -4.71 -5.70
CA GLN A 127 23.64 -5.70 -5.91
C GLN A 127 23.23 -6.34 -4.59
N ARG A 128 21.92 -6.52 -4.40
CA ARG A 128 21.31 -7.14 -3.23
C ARG A 128 20.18 -8.05 -3.69
N LYS A 129 20.15 -9.28 -3.15
CA LYS A 129 18.94 -10.11 -3.21
C LYS A 129 18.16 -9.92 -1.93
N LEU A 130 16.86 -9.76 -2.09
CA LEU A 130 15.94 -9.42 -1.02
C LEU A 130 14.77 -10.40 -1.07
N THR A 131 14.51 -11.02 0.07
CA THR A 131 13.28 -11.79 0.29
C THR A 131 12.55 -11.15 1.45
N GLY A 132 11.27 -10.85 1.30
CA GLY A 132 10.57 -10.05 2.29
C GLY A 132 9.11 -10.37 2.45
N ILE A 133 8.59 -10.00 3.62
CA ILE A 133 7.19 -10.11 4.01
C ILE A 133 6.71 -8.79 4.59
N MET A 134 5.56 -8.31 4.12
CA MET A 134 4.79 -7.26 4.79
C MET A 134 3.57 -7.86 5.48
N LEU A 135 3.36 -7.48 6.75
CA LEU A 135 2.18 -7.86 7.54
C LEU A 135 1.69 -6.70 8.43
N LEU A 136 0.46 -6.81 8.94
CA LEU A 136 -0.07 -5.94 9.99
C LEU A 136 -0.04 -6.66 11.34
N ASP A 137 0.52 -6.04 12.36
CA ASP A 137 0.48 -6.58 13.73
C ASP A 137 -0.89 -6.31 14.42
N ARG A 138 -1.07 -6.88 15.62
CA ARG A 138 -2.27 -6.67 16.45
C ARG A 138 -2.53 -5.21 16.83
N ARG A 139 -1.49 -4.36 16.80
CA ARG A 139 -1.55 -2.92 17.08
C ARG A 139 -1.85 -2.11 15.81
N ARG A 140 -2.02 -2.77 14.67
CA ARG A 140 -2.20 -2.21 13.32
C ARG A 140 -0.96 -1.50 12.80
N HIS A 141 0.21 -1.87 13.30
CA HIS A 141 1.46 -1.45 12.69
C HIS A 141 1.70 -2.24 11.43
N TRP A 142 2.15 -1.56 10.38
CA TRP A 142 2.75 -2.20 9.24
C TRP A 142 4.16 -2.63 9.63
N ILE A 143 4.41 -3.93 9.53
CA ILE A 143 5.72 -4.54 9.69
C ILE A 143 6.22 -4.93 8.30
N ASP A 144 7.39 -4.43 7.92
CA ASP A 144 8.12 -4.81 6.71
C ASP A 144 9.41 -5.51 7.12
N ILE A 145 9.52 -6.79 6.79
CA ILE A 145 10.67 -7.63 7.09
C ILE A 145 11.36 -7.95 5.77
N GLN A 146 12.66 -7.70 5.70
CA GLN A 146 13.47 -7.94 4.53
C GLN A 146 14.74 -8.70 4.93
N VAL A 147 14.95 -9.87 4.34
CA VAL A 147 16.21 -10.60 4.43
C VAL A 147 17.07 -10.17 3.26
N VAL A 148 18.23 -9.60 3.56
CA VAL A 148 19.20 -9.11 2.58
C VAL A 148 20.33 -10.12 2.47
N GLU A 149 20.47 -10.75 1.31
CA GLU A 149 21.61 -11.61 1.04
C GLU A 149 22.80 -10.76 0.62
N THR A 150 23.76 -10.59 1.55
CA THR A 150 25.07 -9.99 1.28
C THR A 150 26.16 -10.96 1.71
N GLY A 151 26.71 -11.73 0.76
CA GLY A 151 27.81 -12.66 1.04
C GLY A 151 27.40 -13.84 1.95
N GLN A 152 28.20 -14.13 2.99
CA GLN A 152 28.04 -15.34 3.81
C GLN A 152 27.06 -15.20 5.00
N ASN A 153 26.63 -13.99 5.37
CA ASN A 153 25.71 -13.76 6.47
C ASN A 153 24.54 -12.88 6.00
N PRO A 154 23.33 -13.44 5.81
CA PRO A 154 22.16 -12.64 5.48
C PRO A 154 21.79 -11.72 6.65
N GLY A 155 21.52 -10.46 6.35
CA GLY A 155 21.01 -9.49 7.34
C GLY A 155 19.49 -9.46 7.34
N VAL A 156 18.87 -9.42 8.52
CA VAL A 156 17.41 -9.23 8.65
C VAL A 156 17.12 -7.78 9.02
N TRP A 157 16.33 -7.10 8.19
CA TRP A 157 15.87 -5.73 8.43
C TRP A 157 14.39 -5.75 8.77
N ILE A 158 14.04 -5.21 9.93
CA ILE A 158 12.66 -5.08 10.39
C ILE A 158 12.33 -3.60 10.48
N ARG A 159 11.29 -3.17 9.77
CA ARG A 159 10.75 -1.81 9.88
C ARG A 159 9.33 -1.88 10.37
N ARG A 160 9.01 -1.04 11.34
CA ARG A 160 7.66 -0.93 11.89
C ARG A 160 7.12 0.46 11.62
N TYR A 161 5.90 0.56 11.13
CA TYR A 161 5.25 1.83 10.87
C TYR A 161 3.92 1.90 11.58
N ARG A 162 3.66 3.03 12.23
CA ARG A 162 2.35 3.31 12.84
C ARG A 162 1.48 4.12 11.88
N PRO A 163 0.15 3.92 11.89
CA PRO A 163 -0.76 4.78 11.15
C PRO A 163 -0.58 6.25 11.56
N ALA A 164 -0.59 7.14 10.57
CA ALA A 164 -0.36 8.58 10.72
C ALA A 164 -1.50 9.44 10.15
N GLY A 165 -2.57 8.83 9.65
CA GLY A 165 -3.77 9.51 9.17
C GLY A 165 -4.06 9.30 7.68
N SER A 166 -4.80 10.23 7.10
CA SER A 166 -5.18 10.22 5.68
C SER A 166 -4.03 10.67 4.78
N LEU A 167 -4.16 10.39 3.48
CA LEU A 167 -3.23 10.87 2.46
C LEU A 167 -3.32 12.41 2.33
N PRO A 168 -2.20 13.12 2.10
CA PRO A 168 -2.21 14.56 1.92
C PRO A 168 -2.74 14.95 0.52
N PRO A 169 -3.17 16.22 0.32
CA PRO A 169 -3.71 16.69 -0.96
C PRO A 169 -2.78 16.50 -2.17
N ALA A 170 -1.47 16.54 -1.94
CA ALA A 170 -0.45 16.31 -2.97
C ALA A 170 -0.42 14.85 -3.49
N VAL A 171 -0.96 13.91 -2.72
CA VAL A 171 -1.01 12.49 -3.08
C VAL A 171 -2.41 12.10 -3.57
N MET A 172 -3.47 12.63 -2.96
CA MET A 172 -4.85 12.32 -3.31
C MET A 172 -5.79 13.49 -3.00
N PRO A 173 -6.81 13.78 -3.84
CA PRO A 173 -7.79 14.83 -3.56
C PRO A 173 -8.46 14.65 -2.18
N PRO A 174 -8.66 15.72 -1.39
CA PRO A 174 -9.09 15.62 0.01
C PRO A 174 -10.37 14.81 0.23
N ALA A 175 -11.39 14.99 -0.62
CA ALA A 175 -12.66 14.26 -0.49
C ALA A 175 -12.48 12.74 -0.70
N GLN A 176 -11.65 12.35 -1.69
CA GLN A 176 -11.34 10.96 -1.95
C GLN A 176 -10.49 10.35 -0.83
N ALA A 177 -9.48 11.10 -0.35
CA ALA A 177 -8.63 10.68 0.76
C ALA A 177 -9.42 10.47 2.06
N ALA A 178 -10.41 11.33 2.34
CA ALA A 178 -11.26 11.23 3.51
C ALA A 178 -12.16 9.98 3.46
N SER A 179 -12.81 9.71 2.33
CA SER A 179 -13.65 8.51 2.15
C SER A 179 -12.79 7.24 2.35
N LEU A 180 -11.68 7.16 1.61
CA LEU A 180 -10.80 6.00 1.61
C LEU A 180 -10.17 5.75 2.99
N ALA A 181 -9.89 6.80 3.77
CA ALA A 181 -9.37 6.66 5.13
C ALA A 181 -10.35 5.92 6.07
N ILE A 182 -11.66 6.13 5.93
CA ILE A 182 -12.68 5.43 6.72
C ILE A 182 -12.65 3.94 6.39
N THR A 183 -12.72 3.62 5.10
CA THR A 183 -12.71 2.24 4.58
C THR A 183 -11.40 1.52 4.93
N ALA A 184 -10.26 2.17 4.76
CA ALA A 184 -8.94 1.64 5.09
C ALA A 184 -8.80 1.37 6.60
N ASN A 185 -9.27 2.27 7.46
CA ASN A 185 -9.22 2.06 8.91
C ASN A 185 -10.07 0.87 9.35
N ALA A 186 -11.29 0.73 8.81
CA ALA A 186 -12.13 -0.44 9.07
C ALA A 186 -11.45 -1.75 8.64
N ALA A 187 -10.77 -1.75 7.48
CA ALA A 187 -10.01 -2.89 6.99
C ALA A 187 -8.83 -3.25 7.90
N ARG A 188 -8.03 -2.26 8.34
CA ARG A 188 -6.95 -2.47 9.32
C ARG A 188 -7.42 -3.10 10.61
N VAL A 189 -8.52 -2.58 11.18
CA VAL A 189 -9.07 -3.10 12.45
C VAL A 189 -9.50 -4.56 12.32
N ARG A 190 -10.07 -4.94 11.17
CA ARG A 190 -10.43 -6.33 10.89
C ARG A 190 -9.21 -7.23 10.77
N VAL A 191 -8.24 -6.87 9.93
CA VAL A 191 -7.03 -7.69 9.71
C VAL A 191 -6.24 -7.88 11.00
N ALA A 192 -6.03 -6.83 11.80
CA ALA A 192 -5.29 -6.91 13.06
C ALA A 192 -5.95 -7.82 14.13
N ARG A 193 -7.20 -8.27 13.92
CA ARG A 193 -7.90 -9.20 14.83
C ARG A 193 -7.77 -10.65 14.42
N LEU A 194 -7.32 -10.93 13.20
CA LEU A 194 -7.14 -12.30 12.72
C LEU A 194 -5.84 -12.88 13.31
N PRO A 195 -5.87 -14.09 13.90
CA PRO A 195 -4.66 -14.78 14.33
C PRO A 195 -3.86 -15.29 13.14
N LEU A 196 -2.55 -15.52 13.35
CA LEU A 196 -1.79 -16.42 12.49
C LEU A 196 -2.17 -17.85 12.82
N ASP A 197 -2.43 -18.66 11.81
CA ASP A 197 -2.64 -20.09 11.94
C ASP A 197 -1.39 -20.90 11.48
N PRO A 198 -1.36 -22.22 11.68
CA PRO A 198 -0.22 -23.04 11.25
C PRO A 198 0.04 -23.04 9.74
N ASP A 199 -1.00 -22.91 8.90
CA ASP A 199 -0.85 -22.88 7.44
C ASP A 199 -0.15 -21.58 7.02
N ASP A 200 -0.40 -20.48 7.74
CA ASP A 200 0.28 -19.21 7.55
C ASP A 200 1.79 -19.28 7.79
N VAL A 201 2.18 -20.07 8.81
CA VAL A 201 3.58 -20.30 9.19
C VAL A 201 4.29 -21.14 8.13
N ILE A 202 3.64 -22.20 7.66
CA ILE A 202 4.16 -23.06 6.60
C ILE A 202 4.30 -22.27 5.30
N GLU A 203 3.28 -21.51 4.93
CA GLU A 203 3.31 -20.64 3.75
C GLU A 203 4.46 -19.63 3.87
N ALA A 204 4.59 -18.93 4.99
CA ALA A 204 5.69 -17.99 5.18
C ALA A 204 7.06 -18.66 5.11
N LEU A 205 7.22 -19.85 5.70
CA LEU A 205 8.47 -20.61 5.60
C LEU A 205 8.84 -20.90 4.13
N ASP A 206 7.87 -21.38 3.36
CA ASP A 206 8.06 -21.74 1.95
C ASP A 206 8.32 -20.51 1.06
N ARG A 207 7.65 -19.39 1.36
CA ARG A 207 7.73 -18.17 0.53
C ARG A 207 8.92 -17.30 0.87
N VAL A 208 9.39 -17.27 2.13
CA VAL A 208 10.44 -16.31 2.55
C VAL A 208 11.58 -16.91 3.38
N GLY A 209 11.53 -18.20 3.72
CA GLY A 209 12.56 -18.90 4.46
C GLY A 209 12.56 -18.61 5.97
N SER A 210 13.42 -19.32 6.71
CA SER A 210 13.43 -19.32 8.18
C SER A 210 13.76 -17.96 8.78
N ASN A 211 14.73 -17.23 8.23
CA ASN A 211 15.16 -15.95 8.80
C ASN A 211 14.05 -14.89 8.81
N ALA A 212 13.22 -14.86 7.75
CA ALA A 212 12.08 -13.95 7.68
C ALA A 212 10.93 -14.43 8.57
N LEU A 213 10.69 -15.75 8.62
CA LEU A 213 9.68 -16.34 9.48
C LEU A 213 9.97 -16.09 10.97
N GLU A 214 11.20 -16.31 11.42
CA GLU A 214 11.62 -16.07 12.80
C GLU A 214 11.42 -14.61 13.22
N ALA A 215 11.60 -13.67 12.29
CA ALA A 215 11.34 -12.25 12.54
C ALA A 215 9.85 -11.88 12.52
N MET A 216 8.99 -12.72 11.91
CA MET A 216 7.54 -12.52 11.84
C MET A 216 6.84 -12.92 13.16
N LEU A 217 7.35 -13.95 13.83
CA LEU A 217 6.78 -14.55 15.06
C LEU A 217 7.16 -13.78 16.33
#